data_AF-A0A059AFY0-F1
#
_entry.id   AF-A0A059AFY0-F1
#
_cell.length_a   1.000
_cell.length_b   1.000
_cell.length_c   1.000
_cell.angle_alpha   90.00
_cell.angle_beta   90.00
_cell.angle_gamma   90.00
#
_symmetry.space_group_name_H-M   'P 1'
#
loop_
_entity.id
_entity.type
_entity.pdbx_description
1 polymer ?
#
loop_
_entity_poly.entity_id
_entity_poly.type
_entity_poly.pdbx_seq_one_letter_code
_entity_poly.pdbx_strand_id
1 'polypeptide(L)'
;LPADHDTFTGCIGRLTNTLKSNGVISFASIAPYTDDAVQSPYLALWSRYGQLIDYVNFQFYAYDAGTSVSQFIGYFEEQSQNYGGGKVLVSFISDGSGRLSPEDRFFTACEGLKSQGKLHGIFALCADDSMAKGFKYEQQSQALLAISR
;
A
#
# COMPACT_ATOMS: atom_id res chain seq x y z
N LEU A 1 1.69 25.61 14.25
CA LEU A 1 2.65 25.62 13.13
C LEU A 1 2.42 24.34 12.36
N PRO A 2 2.10 24.38 11.05
CA PRO A 2 2.11 23.14 10.28
C PRO A 2 3.53 22.59 10.36
N ALA A 3 3.69 21.35 10.84
CA ALA A 3 5.00 20.71 10.85
C ALA A 3 5.48 20.65 9.41
N ASP A 4 6.64 21.25 9.13
CA ASP A 4 7.19 21.27 7.79
C ASP A 4 7.49 19.82 7.33
N HIS A 5 7.48 19.59 6.01
CA HIS A 5 7.72 18.26 5.45
C HIS A 5 9.10 17.68 5.85
N ASP A 6 10.10 18.52 6.13
CA ASP A 6 11.41 18.11 6.62
C ASP A 6 11.37 17.63 8.07
N THR A 7 10.54 18.23 8.93
CA THR A 7 10.33 17.78 10.31
C THR A 7 9.69 16.40 10.32
N PHE A 8 8.63 16.16 9.53
CA PHE A 8 8.04 14.82 9.39
C PHE A 8 9.07 13.81 8.88
N THR A 9 9.71 14.13 7.75
CA THR A 9 10.69 13.25 7.08
C THR A 9 11.86 12.92 8.01
N GLY A 10 12.41 13.92 8.69
CA GLY A 10 13.53 13.76 9.60
C GLY A 10 13.19 12.94 10.84
N CYS A 11 12.02 13.19 11.44
CA CYS A 11 11.56 12.44 12.61
C CYS A 11 11.32 10.96 12.29
N ILE A 12 10.53 10.67 11.24
CA ILE A 12 10.19 9.29 10.88
C ILE A 12 11.42 8.53 10.35
N GLY A 13 12.26 9.18 9.54
CA GLY A 13 13.50 8.59 9.04
C GLY A 13 14.48 8.21 10.17
N ARG A 14 14.73 9.12 11.11
CA ARG A 14 15.62 8.86 12.26
C ARG A 14 15.05 7.80 13.21
N LEU A 15 13.74 7.82 13.46
CA LEU A 15 13.08 6.79 14.26
C LEU A 15 13.29 5.42 13.62
N THR A 16 12.95 5.28 12.34
CA THR A 16 13.07 4.02 11.59
C THR A 16 14.51 3.52 11.58
N ASN A 17 15.47 4.42 11.30
CA ASN A 17 16.89 4.08 11.30
C ASN A 17 17.37 3.58 12.66
N THR A 18 16.96 4.26 13.74
CA THR A 18 17.35 3.90 15.11
C THR A 18 16.79 2.52 15.48
N LEU A 19 15.52 2.27 15.19
CA LEU A 19 14.87 0.99 15.49
C LEU A 19 15.51 -0.17 14.70
N LYS A 20 15.79 0.02 13.40
CA LYS A 20 16.46 -0.99 12.57
C LYS A 20 17.92 -1.22 12.99
N SER A 21 18.68 -0.16 13.18
CA SER A 21 20.12 -0.26 13.54
C SER A 21 20.32 -0.90 14.91
N ASN A 22 19.37 -0.71 15.83
CA ASN A 22 19.39 -1.36 17.15
C ASN A 22 18.78 -2.77 17.15
N GLY A 23 18.33 -3.28 15.99
CA GLY A 23 17.71 -4.61 15.88
C GLY A 23 16.35 -4.75 16.57
N VAL A 24 15.67 -3.63 16.87
CA VAL A 24 14.35 -3.63 17.53
C VAL A 24 13.25 -4.05 16.55
N ILE A 25 13.37 -3.65 15.29
CA ILE A 25 12.46 -4.04 14.21
C ILE A 25 13.23 -4.69 13.07
N SER A 26 12.62 -5.69 12.45
CA SER A 26 13.16 -6.36 11.25
C SER A 26 12.66 -5.74 9.94
N PHE A 27 11.51 -5.05 9.98
CA PHE A 27 10.94 -4.37 8.82
C PHE A 27 10.21 -3.08 9.22
N ALA A 28 10.00 -2.20 8.23
CA ALA A 28 9.21 -0.98 8.34
C ALA A 28 8.39 -0.78 7.05
N SER A 29 7.21 -0.20 7.19
CA SER A 29 6.34 0.16 6.06
C SER A 29 5.76 1.55 6.24
N ILE A 30 5.35 2.18 5.13
CA ILE A 30 4.60 3.45 5.11
C ILE A 30 3.23 3.23 4.46
N ALA A 31 2.24 4.06 4.78
CA ALA A 31 0.88 3.93 4.25
C ALA A 31 0.32 5.25 3.65
N PRO A 32 0.93 5.76 2.56
CA PRO A 32 0.47 6.97 1.87
C PRO A 32 -0.82 6.74 1.07
N TYR A 33 -1.47 7.83 0.66
CA TYR A 33 -2.57 7.83 -0.31
C TYR A 33 -2.50 9.09 -1.20
N THR A 34 -3.29 9.14 -2.27
CA THR A 34 -3.12 10.08 -3.40
C THR A 34 -3.40 11.57 -3.12
N ASP A 35 -3.71 11.95 -1.88
CA ASP A 35 -3.90 13.36 -1.52
C ASP A 35 -2.53 14.05 -1.38
N ASP A 36 -2.33 15.17 -2.06
CA ASP A 36 -1.04 15.86 -2.09
C ASP A 36 -0.51 16.24 -0.71
N ALA A 37 -1.38 16.66 0.21
CA ALA A 37 -0.97 17.06 1.55
C ALA A 37 -0.48 15.85 2.38
N VAL A 38 -0.91 14.63 2.02
CA VAL A 38 -0.42 13.40 2.62
C VAL A 38 0.73 12.78 1.83
N GLN A 39 0.62 12.70 0.51
CA GLN A 39 1.61 12.02 -0.32
C GLN A 39 2.96 12.75 -0.35
N SER A 40 2.94 14.09 -0.43
CA SER A 40 4.17 14.90 -0.51
C SER A 40 5.19 14.59 0.59
N PRO A 41 4.83 14.57 1.89
CA PRO A 41 5.79 14.21 2.93
C PRO A 41 6.26 12.74 2.86
N TYR A 42 5.44 11.81 2.37
CA TYR A 42 5.88 10.42 2.16
C TYR A 42 6.85 10.27 0.99
N LEU A 43 6.68 11.04 -0.09
CA LEU A 43 7.64 11.09 -1.20
C LEU A 43 8.98 11.66 -0.75
N ALA A 44 8.97 12.71 0.08
CA ALA A 44 10.18 13.27 0.68
C ALA A 44 10.88 12.25 1.60
N LEU A 45 10.10 11.53 2.43
CA LEU A 45 10.60 10.44 3.26
C LEU A 45 11.21 9.31 2.40
N TRP A 46 10.53 8.90 1.33
CA TRP A 46 11.02 7.86 0.42
C TRP A 46 12.33 8.26 -0.25
N SER A 47 12.41 9.48 -0.77
CA SER A 47 13.62 9.99 -1.43
C SER A 47 14.85 9.99 -0.52
N ARG A 48 14.69 10.24 0.78
CA ARG A 48 15.81 10.34 1.75
C ARG A 48 16.09 9.06 2.53
N TYR A 49 15.06 8.27 2.80
CA TYR A 49 15.09 7.13 3.73
C TYR A 49 14.43 5.86 3.16
N GLY A 50 14.09 5.81 1.86
CA GLY A 50 13.42 4.67 1.22
C GLY A 50 14.15 3.33 1.39
N GLN A 51 15.48 3.35 1.48
CA GLN A 51 16.30 2.18 1.79
C GLN A 51 16.00 1.53 3.15
N LEU A 52 15.38 2.27 4.07
CA LEU A 52 14.97 1.79 5.38
C LEU A 52 13.55 1.20 5.37
N ILE A 53 12.81 1.36 4.28
CA ILE A 53 11.39 1.01 4.18
C ILE A 53 11.24 -0.22 3.27
N ASP A 54 10.63 -1.28 3.77
CA ASP A 54 10.52 -2.56 3.08
C ASP A 54 9.28 -2.66 2.20
N TYR A 55 8.20 -1.98 2.59
CA TYR A 55 6.91 -2.02 1.90
C TYR A 55 6.22 -0.65 1.89
N VAL A 56 5.51 -0.37 0.80
CA VAL A 56 4.62 0.78 0.68
C VAL A 56 3.19 0.27 0.61
N ASN A 57 2.47 0.44 1.72
CA ASN A 57 1.07 0.06 1.88
C ASN A 57 0.19 1.18 1.32
N PHE A 58 0.28 1.44 0.01
CA PHE A 58 -0.45 2.53 -0.62
C PHE A 58 -1.96 2.29 -0.54
N GLN A 59 -2.71 3.28 -0.05
CA GLN A 59 -4.15 3.14 0.19
C GLN A 59 -4.95 3.34 -1.10
N PHE A 60 -4.95 2.35 -1.99
CA PHE A 60 -5.69 2.40 -3.26
C PHE A 60 -7.21 2.54 -3.09
N TYR A 61 -7.75 2.19 -1.93
CA TYR A 61 -9.16 2.43 -1.62
C TYR A 61 -9.52 3.92 -1.50
N ALA A 62 -8.52 4.83 -1.44
CA ALA A 62 -8.71 6.27 -1.43
C ALA A 62 -8.85 6.92 -2.82
N TYR A 63 -8.68 6.18 -3.94
CA TYR A 63 -8.93 6.67 -5.31
C TYR A 63 -10.40 7.00 -5.56
N ASP A 64 -10.89 7.17 -6.79
CA ASP A 64 -12.29 7.55 -7.08
C ASP A 64 -13.28 6.40 -7.37
N ALA A 65 -14.56 6.61 -7.05
CA ALA A 65 -15.62 5.60 -7.11
C ALA A 65 -15.90 5.25 -8.56
N GLY A 66 -16.15 3.97 -8.84
CA GLY A 66 -16.23 3.50 -10.23
C GLY A 66 -14.87 3.41 -10.93
N THR A 67 -13.76 3.37 -10.17
CA THR A 67 -12.44 3.02 -10.72
C THR A 67 -12.54 1.67 -11.41
N SER A 68 -12.30 1.66 -12.72
CA SER A 68 -12.19 0.44 -13.51
C SER A 68 -10.88 -0.30 -13.25
N VAL A 69 -10.81 -1.57 -13.66
CA VAL A 69 -9.57 -2.36 -13.59
C VAL A 69 -8.40 -1.65 -14.29
N SER A 70 -8.62 -1.06 -15.47
CA SER A 70 -7.55 -0.37 -16.21
C SER A 70 -7.07 0.88 -15.48
N GLN A 71 -7.98 1.66 -14.90
CA GLN A 71 -7.61 2.83 -14.08
C GLN A 71 -6.82 2.41 -12.84
N PHE A 72 -7.26 1.35 -12.14
CA PHE A 72 -6.54 0.81 -10.99
C PHE A 72 -5.12 0.39 -11.35
N ILE A 73 -4.93 -0.31 -12.47
CA ILE A 73 -3.61 -0.68 -12.97
C ILE A 73 -2.78 0.57 -13.29
N GLY A 74 -3.38 1.59 -13.92
CA GLY A 74 -2.72 2.88 -14.17
C GLY A 74 -2.22 3.54 -12.88
N TYR A 75 -3.07 3.62 -11.87
CA TYR A 75 -2.69 4.15 -10.55
C TYR A 75 -1.60 3.30 -9.90
N PHE A 76 -1.66 1.98 -10.00
CA PHE A 76 -0.62 1.11 -9.46
C PHE A 76 0.75 1.38 -10.11
N GLU A 77 0.80 1.53 -11.44
CA GLU A 77 2.03 1.85 -12.15
C GLU A 77 2.56 3.23 -11.77
N GLU A 78 1.69 4.23 -11.64
CA GLU A 78 2.05 5.57 -11.18
C GLU A 78 2.68 5.52 -9.77
N GLN A 79 2.04 4.82 -8.82
CA GLN A 79 2.58 4.71 -7.47
C GLN A 79 3.84 3.86 -7.41
N SER A 80 3.97 2.84 -8.25
CA SER A 80 5.21 2.07 -8.39
C SER A 80 6.37 2.92 -8.92
N GLN A 81 6.10 3.91 -9.76
CA GLN A 81 7.10 4.89 -10.22
C GLN A 81 7.46 5.88 -9.13
N ASN A 82 6.47 6.43 -8.43
CA ASN A 82 6.65 7.36 -7.31
C ASN A 82 7.51 6.77 -6.18
N TYR A 83 7.32 5.48 -5.88
CA TYR A 83 8.11 4.73 -4.90
C TYR A 83 9.10 3.77 -5.58
N GLY A 84 9.76 4.24 -6.65
CA GLY A 84 10.63 3.44 -7.51
C GLY A 84 11.66 2.60 -6.74
N GLY A 85 11.77 1.33 -7.12
CA GLY A 85 12.61 0.32 -6.46
C GLY A 85 12.01 -0.29 -5.19
N GLY A 86 10.90 0.26 -4.68
CA GLY A 86 10.17 -0.25 -3.53
C GLY A 86 9.17 -1.36 -3.88
N LYS A 87 8.60 -1.97 -2.83
CA LYS A 87 7.52 -2.95 -2.96
C LYS A 87 6.19 -2.29 -2.62
N VAL A 88 5.52 -1.75 -3.64
CA VAL A 88 4.17 -1.20 -3.49
C VAL A 88 3.17 -2.34 -3.40
N LEU A 89 2.39 -2.38 -2.31
CA LEU A 89 1.33 -3.36 -2.09
C LEU A 89 0.00 -2.81 -2.58
N VAL A 90 -0.79 -3.63 -3.27
CA VAL A 90 -2.17 -3.27 -3.59
C VAL A 90 -3.05 -3.41 -2.35
N SER A 91 -4.19 -2.72 -2.32
CA SER A 91 -4.99 -2.63 -1.11
C SER A 91 -6.48 -2.50 -1.36
N PHE A 92 -7.27 -2.95 -0.40
CA PHE A 92 -8.70 -2.69 -0.34
C PHE A 92 -9.14 -2.33 1.09
N ILE A 93 -10.32 -1.72 1.21
CA ILE A 93 -11.02 -1.52 2.48
C ILE A 93 -12.13 -2.58 2.61
N SER A 94 -12.23 -3.23 3.77
CA SER A 94 -12.97 -4.46 3.98
C SER A 94 -14.44 -4.25 4.31
N ASP A 95 -14.81 -3.09 4.84
CA ASP A 95 -16.21 -2.68 5.03
C ASP A 95 -16.99 -2.62 3.70
N GLY A 96 -16.28 -2.58 2.57
CA GLY A 96 -16.84 -2.50 1.22
C GLY A 96 -17.08 -1.07 0.75
N SER A 97 -16.70 -0.05 1.54
CA SER A 97 -16.79 1.37 1.17
C SER A 97 -15.71 1.82 0.19
N GLY A 98 -14.91 0.87 -0.31
CA GLY A 98 -13.86 1.08 -1.30
C GLY A 98 -14.38 1.02 -2.74
N ARG A 99 -13.55 1.56 -3.63
CA ARG A 99 -14.02 1.98 -4.96
C ARG A 99 -13.78 0.94 -6.05
N LEU A 100 -12.63 0.28 -6.06
CA LEU A 100 -12.47 -1.06 -6.67
C LEU A 100 -12.48 -2.07 -5.53
N SER A 101 -13.68 -2.50 -5.14
CA SER A 101 -13.86 -3.35 -3.97
C SER A 101 -13.46 -4.81 -4.26
N PRO A 102 -13.21 -5.63 -3.23
CA PRO A 102 -13.03 -7.07 -3.41
C PRO A 102 -14.18 -7.78 -4.13
N GLU A 103 -15.39 -7.23 -4.06
CA GLU A 103 -16.57 -7.74 -4.76
C GLU A 103 -16.62 -7.27 -6.22
N ASP A 104 -15.96 -6.16 -6.52
CA ASP A 104 -15.92 -5.55 -7.84
C ASP A 104 -14.49 -5.55 -8.42
N ARG A 105 -14.11 -6.68 -9.01
CA ARG A 105 -12.97 -6.82 -9.93
C ARG A 105 -11.58 -6.45 -9.37
N PHE A 106 -11.44 -6.14 -8.09
CA PHE A 106 -10.13 -5.97 -7.44
C PHE A 106 -9.22 -7.18 -7.64
N PHE A 107 -9.76 -8.39 -7.44
CA PHE A 107 -8.99 -9.61 -7.65
C PHE A 107 -8.63 -9.84 -9.12
N THR A 108 -9.44 -9.39 -10.08
CA THR A 108 -9.09 -9.41 -11.50
C THR A 108 -7.87 -8.52 -11.78
N ALA A 109 -7.78 -7.33 -11.16
CA ALA A 109 -6.60 -6.50 -11.26
C ALA A 109 -5.38 -7.17 -10.62
N CYS A 110 -5.54 -7.79 -9.45
CA CYS A 110 -4.48 -8.50 -8.75
C CYS A 110 -3.95 -9.69 -9.57
N GLU A 111 -4.81 -10.48 -10.20
CA GLU A 111 -4.44 -11.57 -11.11
C GLU A 111 -3.62 -11.05 -12.30
N GLY A 112 -4.04 -9.93 -12.89
CA GLY A 112 -3.31 -9.27 -13.98
C GLY A 112 -1.92 -8.77 -13.57
N LEU A 113 -1.77 -8.24 -12.34
CA LEU A 113 -0.46 -7.85 -11.80
C LEU A 113 0.39 -9.06 -11.44
N LYS A 114 -0.22 -10.14 -10.94
CA LYS A 114 0.48 -11.38 -10.57
C LYS A 114 1.06 -12.06 -11.80
N SER A 115 0.31 -12.17 -12.90
CA SER A 115 0.79 -12.78 -14.15
C SER A 115 1.96 -12.02 -14.78
N GLN A 116 2.04 -10.71 -14.55
CA GLN A 116 3.17 -9.86 -14.95
C GLN A 116 4.35 -9.90 -13.95
N GLY A 117 4.20 -10.63 -12.84
CA GLY A 117 5.21 -10.70 -11.78
C GLY A 117 5.34 -9.41 -10.94
N LYS A 118 4.38 -8.49 -11.05
CA LYS A 118 4.37 -7.17 -10.39
C LYS A 118 3.65 -7.16 -9.04
N LEU A 119 2.79 -8.14 -8.77
CA LEU A 119 2.09 -8.22 -7.49
C LEU A 119 3.06 -8.60 -6.35
N HIS A 120 3.42 -7.63 -5.52
CA HIS A 120 4.30 -7.83 -4.36
C HIS A 120 3.58 -8.33 -3.11
N GLY A 121 2.28 -8.03 -2.99
CA GLY A 121 1.44 -8.40 -1.84
C GLY A 121 0.14 -7.60 -1.83
N ILE A 122 -0.74 -7.93 -0.89
CA ILE A 122 -2.06 -7.32 -0.70
C ILE A 122 -2.19 -6.96 0.78
N PHE A 123 -2.68 -5.77 1.12
CA PHE A 123 -3.12 -5.44 2.49
C PHE A 123 -4.59 -5.02 2.54
N ALA A 124 -5.23 -5.26 3.68
CA ALA A 124 -6.66 -5.01 3.90
C ALA A 124 -6.86 -4.05 5.08
N LEU A 125 -7.73 -3.06 4.92
CA LEU A 125 -8.15 -2.17 6.01
C LEU A 125 -9.64 -2.41 6.32
N CYS A 126 -10.06 -2.94 7.45
CA CYS A 126 -9.28 -3.65 8.45
C CYS A 126 -10.00 -4.92 8.92
N ALA A 127 -9.34 -5.68 9.79
CA ALA A 127 -9.88 -6.91 10.34
C ALA A 127 -11.18 -6.72 11.14
N ASP A 128 -11.35 -5.55 11.77
CA ASP A 128 -12.54 -5.20 12.54
C ASP A 128 -13.79 -5.21 11.64
N ASP A 129 -13.71 -4.63 10.44
CA ASP A 129 -14.79 -4.66 9.45
C ASP A 129 -14.95 -6.05 8.82
N SER A 130 -13.84 -6.74 8.56
CA SER A 130 -13.83 -8.09 7.99
C SER A 130 -14.48 -9.12 8.90
N MET A 131 -14.50 -8.90 10.22
CA MET A 131 -15.13 -9.80 11.18
C MET A 131 -16.60 -10.05 10.85
N ALA A 132 -17.35 -9.01 10.46
CA ALA A 132 -18.76 -9.13 10.06
C ALA A 132 -18.95 -9.92 8.75
N LYS A 133 -17.88 -10.07 7.95
CA LYS A 133 -17.87 -10.75 6.64
C LYS A 133 -17.12 -12.09 6.68
N GLY A 134 -16.74 -12.57 7.87
CA GLY A 134 -16.06 -13.84 8.06
C GLY A 134 -14.67 -13.94 7.40
N PHE A 135 -13.97 -12.80 7.24
CA PHE A 135 -12.62 -12.75 6.65
C PHE A 135 -12.50 -13.31 5.23
N LYS A 136 -13.59 -13.27 4.46
CA LYS A 136 -13.67 -13.83 3.11
C LYS A 136 -12.56 -13.29 2.19
N TYR A 137 -12.34 -11.98 2.18
CA TYR A 137 -11.40 -11.38 1.23
C TYR A 137 -9.94 -11.59 1.65
N GLU A 138 -9.65 -11.66 2.95
CA GLU A 138 -8.33 -12.03 3.45
C GLU A 138 -7.95 -13.45 2.99
N GLN A 139 -8.89 -14.40 3.09
CA GLN A 139 -8.68 -15.77 2.59
C GLN A 139 -8.44 -15.78 1.07
N GLN A 140 -9.23 -15.02 0.30
CA GLN A 140 -9.04 -14.90 -1.15
C GLN A 140 -7.68 -14.27 -1.51
N SER A 141 -7.27 -13.21 -0.80
CA SER A 141 -5.96 -12.57 -0.99
C SER A 141 -4.81 -13.55 -0.70
N GLN A 142 -4.87 -14.27 0.41
CA GLN A 142 -3.85 -15.26 0.78
C GLN A 142 -3.77 -16.40 -0.24
N ALA A 143 -4.93 -16.93 -0.67
CA ALA A 143 -5.00 -17.96 -1.70
C ALA A 143 -4.38 -17.49 -3.02
N LEU A 144 -4.73 -16.28 -3.50
CA LEU A 144 -4.17 -15.70 -4.71
C LEU A 144 -2.65 -15.54 -4.63
N LEU A 145 -2.14 -15.08 -3.48
CA LEU A 145 -0.70 -14.87 -3.28
C LEU A 145 0.07 -16.20 -3.23
N ALA A 146 -0.52 -17.25 -2.65
CA ALA A 146 0.11 -18.57 -2.51
C ALA A 146 0.20 -19.38 -3.81
N ILE A 147 -0.56 -19.02 -4.86
CA ILE A 147 -0.45 -19.67 -6.17
C ILE A 147 0.96 -19.46 -6.73
N SER A 148 1.65 -20.54 -7.10
CA SER A 148 2.95 -20.49 -7.77
C SER A 148 2.87 -19.64 -9.05
N ARG A 149 3.93 -18.87 -9.32
CA ARG A 149 4.07 -18.17 -10.61
C ARG A 149 4.29 -19.16 -11.74
#